data_AF-N9RM93-F1
#
_entry.id   AF-N9RM93-F1
#
_cell.length_a   1.000
_cell.length_b   1.000
_cell.length_c   1.000
_cell.angle_alpha   90.00
_cell.angle_beta   90.00
_cell.angle_gamma   90.00
#
_symmetry.space_group_name_H-M   'P 1'
#
loop_
_entity.id
_entity.type
_entity.pdbx_description
1 polymer ?
#
loop_
_entity_poly.entity_id
_entity_poly.type
_entity_poly.pdbx_seq_one_letter_code
_entity_poly.pdbx_strand_id
1 'polypeptide(L)'
;MIHYRITKYYYHHYFSILFFFLTFGAAIFFFGGNFSPSFTLKIVALITSCFLYILLLIYFLYLKKKQEWVIPRQWGKVQKQPKYYALFIFPLFIIPVLWLNFAGTLPMIWTYTTGDSQMIEVAAIAEKKHTRHGNIYYFKTVYSDIPIFRMTSEQYVKYKDDHLTLKLSTRQSSFGTYVLSIDQIQIAKQNSTNK
;
A
#
# COMPACT_ATOMS: atom_id res chain seq x y z
N MET A 1 11.17 -35.96 -31.96
CA MET A 1 10.58 -34.69 -31.50
C MET A 1 9.92 -34.97 -30.15
N ILE A 2 10.52 -34.55 -29.04
CA ILE A 2 9.97 -34.78 -27.69
C ILE A 2 8.77 -33.84 -27.53
N HIS A 3 7.56 -34.37 -27.70
CA HIS A 3 6.34 -33.67 -27.31
C HIS A 3 6.38 -33.49 -25.79
N TYR A 4 6.77 -32.30 -25.32
CA TYR A 4 6.58 -31.91 -23.93
C TYR A 4 5.08 -31.98 -23.63
N ARG A 5 4.68 -33.07 -22.99
CA ARG A 5 3.32 -33.25 -22.49
C ARG A 5 3.16 -32.21 -21.38
N ILE A 6 2.62 -31.03 -21.72
CA ILE A 6 2.34 -29.96 -20.76
C ILE A 6 1.44 -30.58 -19.70
N THR A 7 2.02 -30.93 -18.56
CA THR A 7 1.29 -31.53 -17.45
C THR A 7 0.28 -30.51 -16.96
N LYS A 8 -0.98 -30.92 -16.74
CA LYS A 8 -2.12 -30.05 -16.34
C LYS A 8 -1.84 -29.12 -15.14
N TYR A 9 -0.77 -29.36 -14.39
CA TYR A 9 -0.31 -28.55 -13.26
C TYR A 9 0.43 -27.26 -13.64
N TYR A 10 0.82 -27.07 -14.90
CA TYR A 10 1.67 -25.96 -15.33
C TYR A 10 1.04 -24.57 -15.12
N TYR A 11 -0.27 -24.45 -15.33
CA TYR A 11 -1.01 -23.19 -15.15
C TYR A 11 -1.03 -22.69 -13.69
N HIS A 12 -0.83 -23.58 -12.71
CA HIS A 12 -0.75 -23.21 -11.30
C HIS A 12 0.55 -22.50 -10.96
N HIS A 13 1.66 -22.93 -11.54
CA HIS A 13 2.96 -22.34 -11.27
C HIS A 13 3.03 -20.89 -11.76
N TYR A 14 2.47 -20.58 -12.92
CA TYR A 14 2.41 -19.20 -13.40
C TYR A 14 1.65 -18.27 -12.47
N PHE A 15 0.48 -18.71 -11.99
CA PHE A 15 -0.30 -17.93 -11.03
C PHE A 15 0.45 -17.74 -9.71
N SER A 16 1.04 -18.80 -9.16
CA SER A 16 1.78 -18.73 -7.89
C SER A 16 3.03 -17.84 -7.99
N ILE A 17 3.78 -17.92 -9.09
CA ILE A 17 4.96 -17.10 -9.33
C ILE A 17 4.55 -15.62 -9.48
N LEU A 18 3.52 -15.33 -10.29
CA LEU A 18 3.02 -13.97 -10.44
C LEU A 18 2.53 -13.40 -9.11
N PHE A 19 1.75 -14.19 -8.37
CA PHE A 19 1.25 -13.77 -7.06
C PHE A 19 2.39 -13.52 -6.07
N PHE A 20 3.45 -14.35 -6.08
CA PHE A 20 4.64 -14.12 -5.28
C PHE A 20 5.28 -12.75 -5.58
N PHE A 21 5.50 -12.41 -6.86
CA PHE A 21 6.02 -11.10 -7.24
C PHE A 21 5.08 -9.95 -6.83
N LEU A 22 3.76 -10.13 -6.94
CA LEU A 22 2.79 -9.15 -6.46
C LEU A 22 2.85 -8.98 -4.95
N THR A 23 3.01 -10.05 -4.17
CA THR A 23 3.16 -9.93 -2.71
C THR A 23 4.44 -9.20 -2.33
N PHE A 24 5.54 -9.45 -3.05
CA PHE A 24 6.78 -8.71 -2.86
C PHE A 24 6.60 -7.23 -3.21
N GLY A 25 5.94 -6.94 -4.33
CA GLY A 25 5.57 -5.58 -4.73
C GLY A 25 4.74 -4.87 -3.66
N ALA A 26 3.71 -5.52 -3.12
CA ALA A 26 2.89 -4.97 -2.05
C ALA A 26 3.70 -4.67 -0.77
N ALA A 27 4.69 -5.52 -0.45
CA ALA A 27 5.58 -5.29 0.68
C ALA A 27 6.43 -4.01 0.50
N ILE A 28 6.87 -3.72 -0.73
CA ILE A 28 7.65 -2.49 -1.02
C ILE A 28 6.86 -1.24 -0.61
N PHE A 29 5.54 -1.19 -0.79
CA PHE A 29 4.74 -0.03 -0.35
C PHE A 29 4.80 0.20 1.16
N PHE A 30 4.84 -0.87 1.98
CA PHE A 30 4.99 -0.72 3.43
C PHE A 30 6.38 -0.21 3.85
N PHE A 31 7.42 -0.52 3.07
CA PHE A 31 8.79 -0.07 3.36
C PHE A 31 9.13 1.29 2.73
N GLY A 32 8.57 1.60 1.57
CA GLY A 32 8.69 2.88 0.86
C GLY A 32 7.74 3.94 1.41
N GLY A 33 7.49 3.92 2.73
CA GLY A 33 6.36 4.53 3.43
C GLY A 33 6.24 6.05 3.38
N ASN A 34 6.90 6.74 2.46
CA ASN A 34 6.82 8.19 2.28
C ASN A 34 5.81 8.62 1.21
N PHE A 35 5.03 7.68 0.68
CA PHE A 35 4.01 7.96 -0.30
C PHE A 35 2.61 7.92 0.32
N SER A 36 1.85 9.00 0.10
CA SER A 36 0.43 9.07 0.42
C SER A 36 -0.40 9.06 -0.87
N PRO A 37 -1.10 7.95 -1.18
CA PRO A 37 -1.94 7.88 -2.36
C PRO A 37 -3.17 8.76 -2.25
N SER A 38 -3.60 9.33 -3.37
CA SER A 38 -4.83 10.11 -3.46
C SER A 38 -6.06 9.24 -3.18
N PHE A 39 -7.12 9.87 -2.67
CA PHE A 39 -8.36 9.15 -2.35
C PHE A 39 -8.98 8.48 -3.59
N THR A 40 -8.99 9.19 -4.73
CA THR A 40 -9.47 8.67 -6.01
C THR A 40 -8.72 7.42 -6.44
N LEU A 41 -7.38 7.43 -6.34
CA LEU A 41 -6.56 6.28 -6.69
C LEU A 41 -6.87 5.07 -5.81
N LYS A 42 -7.04 5.26 -4.50
CA LYS A 42 -7.40 4.17 -3.57
C LYS A 42 -8.70 3.47 -4.01
N ILE A 43 -9.71 4.25 -4.42
CA ILE A 43 -11.00 3.71 -4.90
C ILE A 43 -10.83 2.99 -6.24
N VAL A 44 -10.18 3.64 -7.21
CA VAL A 44 -9.97 3.06 -8.55
C VAL A 44 -9.18 1.75 -8.43
N ALA A 45 -8.10 1.73 -7.66
CA ALA A 45 -7.31 0.53 -7.41
C ALA A 45 -8.13 -0.61 -6.80
N LEU A 46 -9.10 -0.31 -5.92
CA LEU A 46 -9.97 -1.33 -5.32
C LEU A 46 -10.93 -1.92 -6.34
N ILE A 47 -11.58 -1.05 -7.13
CA ILE A 47 -12.47 -1.46 -8.22
C ILE A 47 -11.70 -2.35 -9.21
N THR A 48 -10.51 -1.91 -9.64
CA THR A 48 -9.66 -2.67 -10.56
C THR A 48 -9.23 -4.01 -9.96
N SER A 49 -8.88 -4.05 -8.66
CA SER A 49 -8.50 -5.30 -7.98
C SER A 49 -9.64 -6.30 -7.91
N CYS A 50 -10.86 -5.84 -7.58
CA CYS A 50 -12.06 -6.66 -7.60
C CYS A 50 -12.38 -7.16 -9.01
N PHE A 51 -12.29 -6.30 -10.02
CA PHE A 51 -12.53 -6.65 -11.42
C PHE A 51 -11.55 -7.72 -11.91
N LEU A 52 -10.24 -7.55 -11.65
CA LEU A 52 -9.22 -8.53 -12.00
C LEU A 52 -9.44 -9.87 -11.29
N TYR A 53 -9.90 -9.84 -10.04
CA TYR A 53 -10.26 -11.06 -9.32
C TYR A 53 -11.45 -11.79 -9.97
N ILE A 54 -12.47 -11.06 -10.42
CA ILE A 54 -13.59 -11.63 -11.17
C ILE A 54 -13.11 -12.27 -12.48
N LEU A 55 -12.22 -11.59 -13.22
CA LEU A 55 -11.62 -12.16 -14.44
C LEU A 55 -10.83 -13.45 -14.14
N LEU A 56 -10.09 -13.47 -13.03
CA LEU A 56 -9.38 -14.66 -12.57
C LEU A 56 -10.35 -15.82 -12.28
N LEU A 57 -11.48 -15.55 -11.63
CA LEU A 57 -12.53 -16.55 -11.40
C LEU A 57 -13.11 -17.07 -12.71
N ILE A 58 -13.43 -16.18 -13.67
CA ILE A 58 -13.94 -16.56 -14.99
C ILE A 58 -12.92 -17.44 -15.73
N TYR A 59 -11.64 -17.07 -15.70
CA TYR A 59 -10.56 -17.85 -16.29
C TYR A 59 -10.46 -19.26 -15.70
N PHE A 60 -10.52 -19.37 -14.36
CA PHE A 60 -10.53 -20.68 -13.71
C PHE A 60 -11.79 -21.49 -14.05
N LEU A 61 -12.97 -20.87 -14.12
CA LEU A 61 -14.20 -21.55 -14.56
C LEU A 61 -14.09 -22.06 -16.01
N TYR A 62 -13.47 -21.28 -16.90
CA TYR A 62 -13.18 -21.68 -18.27
C TYR A 62 -12.27 -22.92 -18.30
N LEU A 63 -11.15 -22.91 -17.57
CA LEU A 63 -10.24 -24.05 -17.47
C LEU A 63 -10.91 -25.28 -16.85
N LYS A 64 -11.84 -25.08 -15.89
CA LYS A 64 -12.66 -26.16 -15.32
C LYS A 64 -13.48 -26.86 -16.40
N LYS A 65 -14.16 -26.07 -17.24
CA LYS A 65 -15.04 -26.58 -18.32
C LYS A 65 -14.26 -27.40 -19.33
N LYS A 66 -12.99 -27.05 -19.58
CA LYS A 66 -12.07 -27.77 -20.46
C LYS A 66 -11.38 -28.98 -19.80
N GLN A 67 -11.65 -29.26 -18.52
CA GLN A 67 -10.94 -30.28 -17.73
C GLN A 67 -9.42 -30.08 -17.66
N GLU A 68 -8.97 -28.85 -17.86
CA GLU A 68 -7.56 -28.44 -17.83
C GLU A 68 -7.16 -27.93 -16.44
N TRP A 69 -8.12 -27.43 -15.66
CA TRP A 69 -7.88 -27.06 -14.28
C TRP A 69 -7.78 -28.30 -13.39
N VAL A 70 -6.60 -28.53 -12.80
CA VAL A 70 -6.40 -29.58 -11.79
C VAL A 70 -5.89 -28.96 -10.50
N ILE A 71 -6.77 -28.83 -9.51
CA ILE A 71 -6.39 -28.36 -8.17
C ILE A 71 -5.27 -29.27 -7.64
N PRO A 72 -4.09 -28.73 -7.27
CA PRO A 72 -2.97 -29.53 -6.78
C PRO A 72 -3.40 -30.48 -5.66
N ARG A 73 -2.90 -31.73 -5.66
CA ARG A 73 -3.25 -32.75 -4.66
C ARG A 73 -2.95 -32.29 -3.23
N GLN A 74 -1.88 -31.52 -3.07
CA GLN A 74 -1.49 -30.90 -1.80
C GLN A 74 -2.54 -29.91 -1.24
N TRP A 75 -3.46 -29.40 -2.07
CA TRP A 75 -4.51 -28.47 -1.65
C TRP A 75 -5.81 -29.20 -1.28
N GLY A 76 -5.70 -30.24 -0.44
CA GLY A 76 -6.84 -31.10 -0.08
C GLY A 76 -8.05 -30.35 0.50
N LYS A 77 -7.81 -29.24 1.22
CA LYS A 77 -8.91 -28.39 1.74
C LYS A 77 -9.66 -27.64 0.63
N VAL A 78 -8.93 -27.15 -0.38
CA VAL A 78 -9.50 -26.46 -1.55
C VAL A 78 -10.28 -27.45 -2.41
N GLN A 79 -9.79 -28.68 -2.56
CA GLN A 79 -10.50 -29.74 -3.30
C GLN A 79 -11.84 -30.11 -2.66
N LYS A 80 -11.90 -30.16 -1.32
CA LYS A 80 -13.14 -30.47 -0.58
C LYS A 80 -14.19 -29.36 -0.69
N GLN A 81 -13.78 -28.09 -0.70
CA GLN A 81 -14.70 -26.94 -0.68
C GLN A 81 -14.26 -25.81 -1.63
N PRO A 82 -14.20 -26.07 -2.95
CA PRO A 82 -13.59 -25.13 -3.90
C PRO A 82 -14.33 -23.78 -3.97
N LYS A 83 -15.67 -23.79 -3.82
CA LYS A 83 -16.48 -22.57 -3.83
C LYS A 83 -16.16 -21.65 -2.65
N TYR A 84 -16.00 -22.22 -1.45
CA TYR A 84 -15.70 -21.44 -0.25
C TYR A 84 -14.34 -20.73 -0.37
N TYR A 85 -13.32 -21.46 -0.83
CA TYR A 85 -12.00 -20.87 -1.04
C TYR A 85 -12.01 -19.81 -2.14
N ALA A 86 -12.67 -20.07 -3.26
CA ALA A 86 -12.75 -19.12 -4.38
C ALA A 86 -13.59 -17.86 -4.09
N LEU A 87 -14.61 -17.94 -3.23
CA LEU A 87 -15.48 -16.79 -2.97
C LEU A 87 -15.11 -16.00 -1.73
N PHE A 88 -14.44 -16.61 -0.75
CA PHE A 88 -14.16 -15.96 0.53
C PHE A 88 -12.67 -15.89 0.85
N ILE A 89 -11.97 -17.03 0.82
CA ILE A 89 -10.56 -17.09 1.27
C ILE A 89 -9.62 -16.40 0.27
N PHE A 90 -9.65 -16.79 -1.00
CA PHE A 90 -8.80 -16.21 -2.04
C PHE A 90 -9.00 -14.71 -2.25
N PRO A 91 -10.23 -14.16 -2.33
CA PRO A 91 -10.38 -12.72 -2.46
C PRO A 91 -9.85 -11.96 -1.23
N LEU A 92 -9.95 -12.52 -0.02
CA LEU A 92 -9.40 -11.92 1.20
C LEU A 92 -7.88 -11.71 1.15
N PHE A 93 -7.16 -12.50 0.34
CA PHE A 93 -5.71 -12.35 0.17
C PHE A 93 -5.34 -11.67 -1.15
N ILE A 94 -6.00 -12.02 -2.26
CA ILE A 94 -5.61 -11.54 -3.59
C ILE A 94 -6.00 -10.07 -3.80
N ILE A 95 -7.21 -9.67 -3.38
CA ILE A 95 -7.68 -8.31 -3.58
C ILE A 95 -6.80 -7.31 -2.80
N PRO A 96 -6.47 -7.51 -1.51
CA PRO A 96 -5.57 -6.59 -0.81
C PRO A 96 -4.17 -6.51 -1.42
N VAL A 97 -3.61 -7.64 -1.88
CA VAL A 97 -2.29 -7.64 -2.53
C VAL A 97 -2.32 -6.83 -3.82
N LEU A 98 -3.33 -7.04 -4.68
CA LEU A 98 -3.50 -6.24 -5.89
C LEU A 98 -3.71 -4.77 -5.56
N TRP A 99 -4.55 -4.47 -4.57
CA TRP A 99 -4.85 -3.11 -4.16
C TRP A 99 -3.60 -2.39 -3.68
N LEU A 100 -2.76 -3.02 -2.87
CA LEU A 100 -1.51 -2.42 -2.40
C LEU A 100 -0.52 -2.14 -3.54
N ASN A 101 -0.48 -2.98 -4.57
CA ASN A 101 0.35 -2.71 -5.75
C ASN A 101 -0.19 -1.52 -6.58
N PHE A 102 -1.51 -1.47 -6.81
CA PHE A 102 -2.14 -0.45 -7.66
C PHE A 102 -2.37 0.88 -6.97
N ALA A 103 -2.59 0.91 -5.66
CA ALA A 103 -2.72 2.13 -4.87
C ALA A 103 -1.39 2.58 -4.28
N GLY A 104 -0.45 1.65 -4.08
CA GLY A 104 0.79 1.91 -3.36
C GLY A 104 2.02 1.87 -4.26
N THR A 105 2.52 0.67 -4.57
CA THR A 105 3.86 0.48 -5.14
C THR A 105 4.05 1.11 -6.51
N LEU A 106 3.18 0.81 -7.49
CA LEU A 106 3.33 1.36 -8.85
C LEU A 106 3.16 2.89 -8.86
N PRO A 107 2.10 3.45 -8.24
CA PRO A 107 1.92 4.90 -8.21
C PRO A 107 2.98 5.63 -7.40
N MET A 108 3.54 5.00 -6.37
CA MET A 108 4.69 5.53 -5.62
C MET A 108 5.92 5.67 -6.50
N ILE A 109 6.30 4.60 -7.23
CA ILE A 109 7.45 4.63 -8.15
C ILE A 109 7.23 5.70 -9.22
N TRP A 110 6.02 5.76 -9.78
CA TRP A 110 5.65 6.78 -10.76
C TRP A 110 5.80 8.20 -10.18
N THR A 111 5.18 8.48 -9.04
CA THR A 111 5.23 9.80 -8.41
C THR A 111 6.65 10.20 -8.03
N TYR A 112 7.45 9.25 -7.55
CA TYR A 112 8.85 9.52 -7.22
C TYR A 112 9.69 9.89 -8.45
N THR A 113 9.47 9.21 -9.58
CA THR A 113 10.27 9.37 -10.80
C THR A 113 9.82 10.54 -11.69
N THR A 114 8.51 10.76 -11.83
CA THR A 114 7.95 11.74 -12.77
C THR A 114 7.16 12.85 -12.09
N GLY A 115 7.01 12.81 -10.76
CA GLY A 115 6.25 13.82 -10.04
C GLY A 115 6.95 15.18 -10.04
N ASP A 116 6.14 16.23 -10.03
CA ASP A 116 6.63 17.60 -9.95
C ASP A 116 7.18 17.87 -8.55
N SER A 117 8.37 18.50 -8.49
CA SER A 117 8.93 18.95 -7.24
C SER A 117 8.14 20.13 -6.70
N GLN A 118 7.65 20.01 -5.46
CA GLN A 118 6.88 21.05 -4.80
C GLN A 118 7.29 21.18 -3.33
N MET A 119 7.31 22.42 -2.85
CA MET A 119 7.46 22.74 -1.44
C MET A 119 6.08 23.10 -0.91
N ILE A 120 5.60 22.33 0.06
CA ILE A 120 4.28 22.53 0.66
C ILE A 120 4.41 22.81 2.14
N GLU A 121 3.49 23.61 2.67
CA GLU A 121 3.37 23.87 4.10
C GLU A 121 2.17 23.10 4.64
N VAL A 122 2.39 22.28 5.67
CA VAL A 122 1.34 21.49 6.30
C VAL A 122 1.31 21.74 7.79
N ALA A 123 0.10 21.88 8.33
CA ALA A 123 -0.08 21.91 9.77
C ALA A 123 0.33 20.57 10.39
N ALA A 124 0.98 20.64 11.54
CA ALA A 124 1.43 19.49 12.29
C ALA A 124 1.24 19.69 13.79
N ILE A 125 1.06 18.57 14.49
CA ILE A 125 1.01 18.52 15.95
C ILE A 125 1.97 17.41 16.40
N ALA A 126 2.76 17.65 17.43
CA ALA A 126 3.60 16.60 18.01
C ALA A 126 2.73 15.64 18.83
N GLU A 127 2.69 14.37 18.43
CA GLU A 127 1.87 13.33 19.07
C GLU A 127 2.75 12.21 19.62
N LYS A 128 2.31 11.63 20.75
CA LYS A 128 2.93 10.47 21.39
C LYS A 128 1.97 9.31 21.32
N LYS A 129 2.43 8.18 20.80
CA LYS A 129 1.68 6.91 20.79
C LYS A 129 2.41 5.87 21.62
N HIS A 130 1.71 5.30 22.59
CA HIS A 130 2.23 4.17 23.36
C HIS A 130 2.09 2.87 22.54
N THR A 131 3.15 2.08 22.51
CA THR A 131 3.18 0.76 21.87
C THR A 131 3.76 -0.26 22.84
N ARG A 132 3.57 -1.56 22.53
CA ARG A 132 4.14 -2.66 23.32
C ARG A 132 5.68 -2.58 23.44
N HIS A 133 6.34 -1.91 22.50
CA HIS A 133 7.79 -1.76 22.46
C HIS A 133 8.27 -0.38 22.96
N GLY A 134 7.40 0.41 23.57
CA GLY A 134 7.71 1.74 24.10
C GLY A 134 6.91 2.86 23.43
N ASN A 135 7.34 4.09 23.64
CA ASN A 135 6.67 5.27 23.11
C ASN A 135 7.25 5.65 21.75
N ILE A 136 6.38 5.92 20.79
CA ILE A 136 6.73 6.49 19.49
C ILE A 136 6.26 7.94 19.47
N TYR A 137 7.12 8.84 19.02
CA TYR A 137 6.83 10.26 18.89
C TYR A 137 6.86 10.63 17.41
N TYR A 138 5.88 11.40 16.94
CA TYR A 138 5.81 11.79 15.53
C TYR A 138 5.01 13.06 15.32
N PHE A 139 5.27 13.74 14.20
CA PHE A 139 4.43 14.85 13.74
C PHE A 139 3.17 14.28 13.09
N LYS A 140 2.03 14.52 13.72
CA LYS A 140 0.73 14.23 13.13
C LYS A 140 0.43 15.27 12.06
N THR A 141 0.36 14.83 10.81
CA THR A 141 -0.02 15.64 9.65
C THR A 141 -1.16 14.96 8.89
N VAL A 142 -1.62 15.56 7.78
CA VAL A 142 -2.51 14.87 6.81
C VAL A 142 -1.86 13.62 6.18
N TYR A 143 -0.56 13.44 6.39
CA TYR A 143 0.25 12.32 5.92
C TYR A 143 0.84 11.50 7.09
N SER A 144 0.21 11.52 8.27
CA SER A 144 0.75 11.06 9.58
C SER A 144 1.29 9.63 9.64
N ASP A 145 1.04 8.79 8.64
CA ASP A 145 1.50 7.40 8.61
C ASP A 145 2.89 7.23 7.98
N ILE A 146 3.52 8.33 7.54
CA ILE A 146 4.82 8.33 6.88
C ILE A 146 5.99 8.28 7.90
N PRO A 147 7.00 7.40 7.72
CA PRO A 147 8.15 7.28 8.62
C PRO A 147 8.97 8.56 8.84
N ILE A 148 9.03 9.46 7.84
CA ILE A 148 9.74 10.76 7.92
C ILE A 148 9.23 11.63 9.07
N PHE A 149 7.99 11.44 9.53
CA PHE A 149 7.43 12.25 10.61
C PHE A 149 7.83 11.79 12.02
N ARG A 150 8.59 10.71 12.18
CA ARG A 150 9.06 10.27 13.49
C ARG A 150 10.02 11.29 14.10
N MET A 151 9.96 11.45 15.42
CA MET A 151 10.82 12.35 16.18
C MET A 151 11.37 11.68 17.44
N THR A 152 12.40 12.27 18.03
CA THR A 152 12.95 11.83 19.33
C THR A 152 12.07 12.32 20.49
N SER A 153 12.25 11.73 21.68
CA SER A 153 11.57 12.20 22.89
C SER A 153 11.92 13.65 23.24
N GLU A 154 13.15 14.09 22.97
CA GLU A 154 13.60 15.47 23.19
C GLU A 154 12.89 16.44 22.25
N GLN A 155 12.79 16.10 20.97
CA GLN A 155 12.02 16.88 20.00
C GLN A 155 10.55 16.95 20.40
N TYR A 156 9.97 15.85 20.88
CA TYR A 156 8.59 15.86 21.37
C TYR A 156 8.38 16.83 22.53
N VAL A 157 9.26 16.82 23.54
CA VAL A 157 9.16 17.76 24.67
C VAL A 157 9.25 19.21 24.20
N LYS A 158 10.06 19.49 23.17
CA LYS A 158 10.20 20.82 22.58
C LYS A 158 8.94 21.30 21.86
N TYR A 159 8.20 20.39 21.21
CA TYR A 159 7.13 20.76 20.28
C TYR A 159 5.71 20.37 20.72
N LYS A 160 5.55 19.65 21.83
CA LYS A 160 4.26 19.08 22.29
C LYS A 160 3.16 20.11 22.55
N ASP A 161 3.52 21.33 22.92
CA ASP A 161 2.57 22.38 23.33
C ASP A 161 2.38 23.46 22.24
N ASP A 162 3.02 23.28 21.08
CA ASP A 162 3.01 24.24 19.98
C ASP A 162 2.12 23.78 18.81
N HIS A 163 1.53 24.76 18.12
CA HIS A 163 1.02 24.54 16.76
C HIS A 163 2.18 24.66 15.78
N LEU A 164 2.39 23.64 14.96
CA LEU A 164 3.53 23.58 14.05
C LEU A 164 3.06 23.68 12.61
N THR A 165 3.88 24.31 11.78
CA THR A 165 3.81 24.23 10.33
C THR A 165 5.09 23.60 9.83
N LEU A 166 4.97 22.47 9.14
CA LEU A 166 6.09 21.80 8.49
C LEU A 166 6.17 22.24 7.04
N LYS A 167 7.35 22.68 6.62
CA LYS A 167 7.67 22.87 5.20
C LYS A 167 8.28 21.57 4.68
N LEU A 168 7.59 20.94 3.73
CA LEU A 168 7.95 19.64 3.18
C LEU A 168 8.41 19.77 1.74
N SER A 169 9.53 19.14 1.41
CA SER A 169 9.88 18.84 0.03
C SER A 169 9.12 17.61 -0.41
N THR A 170 8.41 17.71 -1.54
CA THR A 170 7.57 16.63 -2.05
C THR A 170 7.73 16.44 -3.55
N ARG A 171 7.36 15.26 -4.02
CA ARG A 171 7.02 14.98 -5.42
C ARG A 171 5.52 14.76 -5.49
N GLN A 172 4.83 15.53 -6.31
CA GLN A 172 3.38 15.44 -6.46
C GLN A 172 3.00 14.96 -7.86
N SER A 173 2.00 14.09 -7.93
CA SER A 173 1.36 13.66 -9.17
C SER A 173 -0.14 13.49 -8.96
N SER A 174 -0.88 13.18 -10.02
CA SER A 174 -2.32 12.84 -9.92
C SER A 174 -2.58 11.60 -9.05
N PHE A 175 -1.58 10.74 -8.86
CA PHE A 175 -1.66 9.55 -8.05
C PHE A 175 -1.48 9.81 -6.56
N GLY A 176 -0.81 10.89 -6.17
CA GLY A 176 -0.60 11.23 -4.77
C GLY A 176 0.64 12.07 -4.53
N THR A 177 1.08 12.06 -3.27
CA THR A 177 2.20 12.87 -2.80
C THR A 177 3.25 11.97 -2.19
N TYR A 178 4.49 12.08 -2.68
CA TYR A 178 5.66 11.47 -2.08
C TYR A 178 6.43 12.53 -1.29
N VAL A 179 6.59 12.33 0.02
CA VAL A 179 7.33 13.24 0.90
C VAL A 179 8.81 12.86 0.85
N LEU A 180 9.68 13.80 0.52
CA LEU A 180 11.13 13.59 0.49
C LEU A 180 11.78 13.90 1.83
N SER A 181 11.42 15.05 2.40
CA SER A 181 12.03 15.57 3.63
C SER A 181 11.13 16.58 4.33
N ILE A 182 11.40 16.79 5.61
CA ILE A 182 10.98 17.99 6.34
C ILE A 182 12.13 18.97 6.22
N ASP A 183 11.95 20.07 5.51
CA ASP A 183 13.00 21.07 5.32
C ASP A 183 13.00 22.10 6.43
N GLN A 184 11.82 22.42 6.98
CA GLN A 184 11.70 23.37 8.07
C GLN A 184 10.53 23.02 8.99
N ILE A 185 10.74 23.23 10.29
CA ILE A 185 9.71 23.19 11.32
C ILE A 185 9.52 24.63 11.80
N GLN A 186 8.34 25.18 11.58
CA GLN A 186 7.97 26.51 12.07
C GLN A 186 6.97 26.36 13.20
N ILE A 187 7.21 27.08 14.30
CA ILE A 187 6.23 27.21 15.38
C ILE A 187 5.32 28.36 14.97
N ALA A 188 4.04 28.07 14.76
CA ALA A 188 3.04 29.09 14.53
C ALA A 188 2.92 29.91 15.83
N LYS A 189 3.55 31.08 15.87
CA LYS A 189 3.34 32.03 16.96
C LYS A 189 1.85 32.37 16.96
N GLN A 190 1.14 32.03 18.04
CA GLN A 190 -0.12 32.70 18.33
C GLN A 190 0.19 34.19 18.39
N ASN A 191 -0.40 34.97 17.47
CA ASN A 191 -0.40 36.42 17.58
C ASN A 191 -1.03 36.76 18.93
N SER A 192 -0.19 37.15 19.89
CA SER A 192 -0.62 37.74 21.15
C SER A 192 -1.07 39.17 20.84
N THR A 193 -2.28 39.29 20.33
CA THR A 193 -3.03 40.55 20.07
C THR A 193 -4.49 40.18 20.34
N ASN A 194 -5.24 40.69 21.33
CA ASN A 194 -5.13 41.86 22.19
C ASN A 194 -5.76 41.51 23.56
N LYS A 195 -5.19 42.02 24.66
CA LYS A 195 -5.94 42.34 25.88
C LYS A 195 -6.07 43.85 25.96
#